data_AF-A0A1J5S6M8-F1
#
_entry.id   AF-A0A1J5S6M8-F1
#
_cell.length_a   1.000
_cell.length_b   1.000
_cell.length_c   1.000
_cell.angle_alpha   90.00
_cell.angle_beta   90.00
_cell.angle_gamma   90.00
#
_symmetry.space_group_name_H-M   'P 1'
#
loop_
_entity.id
_entity.type
_entity.pdbx_description
1 polymer ?
#
loop_
_entity_poly.entity_id
_entity_poly.type
_entity_poly.pdbx_seq_one_letter_code
_entity_poly.pdbx_strand_id
1 'polypeptide(L)'
;MRNFLLSVVLIVAAGAAAWTYAYRRCCDPDLRAAARAGDAEHWLRREFHLNDAQMAAIEKLQADYAKECSVHCHRIMEAKEALMALESESNIPVARLTTARTEVAQREAECRDAIRGHLRKVAALMPPAEGRRYLAMLLPKVDAFRHEGAPNLRLDP
;
A
#
# COMPACT_ATOMS: atom_id res chain seq x y z
N MET A 1 48.24 -6.38 29.00
CA MET A 1 47.05 -7.25 28.95
C MET A 1 45.81 -6.61 29.57
N ARG A 2 45.86 -6.07 30.80
CA ARG A 2 44.71 -5.41 31.46
C ARG A 2 44.05 -4.30 30.62
N ASN A 3 44.86 -3.40 30.04
CA ASN A 3 44.33 -2.29 29.24
C ASN A 3 43.69 -2.74 27.92
N PHE A 4 44.22 -3.82 27.30
CA PHE A 4 43.63 -4.41 26.10
C PHE A 4 42.28 -5.06 26.40
N LEU A 5 42.18 -5.81 27.50
CA LEU A 5 40.91 -6.38 27.95
C LEU A 5 39.88 -5.30 28.27
N LEU A 6 40.29 -4.19 28.91
CA LEU A 6 39.41 -3.05 29.18
C LEU A 6 38.90 -2.39 27.89
N SER A 7 39.77 -2.22 26.88
CA SER A 7 39.36 -1.68 25.57
C SER A 7 38.37 -2.59 24.85
N VAL A 8 38.59 -3.91 24.87
CA VAL A 8 37.66 -4.88 24.25
C VAL A 8 36.30 -4.85 24.94
N VAL A 9 36.27 -4.84 26.28
CA VAL A 9 35.01 -4.76 27.04
C VAL A 9 34.25 -3.47 26.72
N LEU A 10 34.93 -2.33 26.63
CA LEU A 10 34.31 -1.04 26.28
C LEU A 10 33.72 -1.06 24.86
N ILE A 11 34.42 -1.64 23.89
CA ILE A 11 33.92 -1.74 22.50
C ILE A 11 32.68 -2.63 22.44
N VAL A 12 32.70 -3.78 23.11
CA VAL A 12 31.55 -4.70 23.16
C VAL A 12 30.37 -4.04 23.86
N ALA A 13 30.59 -3.35 24.97
CA ALA A 13 29.54 -2.64 25.71
C ALA A 13 28.91 -1.52 24.85
N ALA A 14 29.74 -0.73 24.16
CA ALA A 14 29.25 0.32 23.25
C ALA A 14 28.46 -0.28 22.07
N GLY A 15 28.94 -1.38 21.48
CA GLY A 15 28.24 -2.09 20.43
C GLY A 15 26.88 -2.66 20.89
N ALA A 16 26.85 -3.29 22.06
CA ALA A 16 25.63 -3.82 22.65
C ALA A 16 24.62 -2.70 22.99
N ALA A 17 25.09 -1.56 23.51
CA ALA A 17 24.25 -0.41 23.79
C ALA A 17 23.66 0.20 22.50
N ALA A 18 24.48 0.39 21.47
CA ALA A 18 24.04 0.88 20.17
C ALA A 18 23.04 -0.09 19.51
N TRP A 19 23.31 -1.39 19.53
CA TRP A 19 22.41 -2.41 19.00
C TRP A 19 21.08 -2.44 19.77
N THR A 20 21.11 -2.41 21.10
CA THR A 20 19.88 -2.41 21.92
C THR A 20 19.05 -1.15 21.67
N TYR A 21 19.70 0.01 21.52
CA TYR A 21 19.03 1.25 21.18
C TYR A 21 18.38 1.20 19.80
N ALA A 22 19.13 0.77 18.77
CA ALA A 22 18.60 0.61 17.42
C ALA A 22 17.48 -0.44 17.36
N TYR A 23 17.64 -1.57 18.04
CA TYR A 23 16.62 -2.61 18.13
C TYR A 23 15.34 -2.06 18.76
N ARG A 24 15.41 -1.38 19.90
CA ARG A 24 14.21 -0.79 20.52
C ARG A 24 13.51 0.28 19.67
N ARG A 25 14.27 1.01 18.84
CA ARG A 25 13.72 2.08 18.00
C ARG A 25 13.16 1.56 16.67
N CYS A 26 13.74 0.50 16.11
CA CYS A 26 13.32 -0.09 14.84
C CYS A 26 12.42 -1.32 14.99
N CYS A 27 12.42 -1.97 16.16
CA CYS A 27 11.76 -3.24 16.41
C CYS A 27 10.72 -3.10 17.51
N ASP A 28 9.65 -2.37 17.20
CA ASP A 28 8.51 -2.30 18.07
C ASP A 28 7.72 -3.63 18.05
N PRO A 29 7.61 -4.34 19.20
CA PRO A 29 6.99 -5.66 19.26
C PRO A 29 5.51 -5.63 18.89
N ASP A 30 4.80 -4.55 19.18
CA ASP A 30 3.39 -4.39 18.90
C ASP A 30 3.17 -4.13 17.39
N LEU A 31 4.07 -3.38 16.73
CA LEU A 31 4.00 -3.21 15.26
C LEU A 31 4.28 -4.53 14.54
N ARG A 32 5.20 -5.35 15.08
CA ARG A 32 5.46 -6.69 14.55
C ARG A 32 4.32 -7.66 14.80
N ALA A 33 3.61 -7.52 15.91
CA ALA A 33 2.42 -8.32 16.19
C ALA A 33 1.30 -7.94 15.21
N ALA A 34 1.02 -6.65 15.06
CA ALA A 34 0.04 -6.14 14.10
C ALA A 34 0.38 -6.55 12.65
N ALA A 35 1.64 -6.42 12.23
CA ALA A 35 2.08 -6.87 10.91
C ALA A 35 1.89 -8.38 10.69
N ARG A 36 2.14 -9.21 11.72
CA ARG A 36 1.91 -10.66 11.64
C ARG A 36 0.42 -11.02 11.64
N ALA A 37 -0.41 -10.24 12.32
CA ALA A 37 -1.85 -10.41 12.37
C ALA A 37 -2.57 -9.85 11.13
N GLY A 38 -1.87 -9.09 10.27
CA GLY A 38 -2.50 -8.36 9.17
C GLY A 38 -3.36 -7.19 9.65
N ASP A 39 -3.13 -6.69 10.87
CA ASP A 39 -3.90 -5.61 11.47
C ASP A 39 -3.37 -4.25 10.99
N ALA A 40 -3.84 -3.88 9.79
CA ALA A 40 -3.47 -2.64 9.14
C ALA A 40 -3.97 -1.39 9.90
N GLU A 41 -5.09 -1.49 10.61
CA GLU A 41 -5.67 -0.38 11.39
C GLU A 41 -4.80 -0.07 12.61
N HIS A 42 -4.39 -1.09 13.35
CA HIS A 42 -3.48 -0.92 14.49
C HIS A 42 -2.12 -0.40 14.03
N TRP A 43 -1.59 -0.90 12.91
CA TRP A 43 -0.37 -0.35 12.32
C TRP A 43 -0.54 1.13 11.97
N LEU A 44 -1.61 1.50 11.26
CA LEU A 44 -1.85 2.88 10.82
C LEU A 44 -1.94 3.83 12.02
N ARG A 45 -2.70 3.44 13.04
CA ARG A 45 -2.88 4.23 14.26
C ARG A 45 -1.54 4.52 14.93
N ARG A 46 -0.71 3.49 15.07
CA ARG A 46 0.56 3.57 15.79
C ARG A 46 1.64 4.28 14.99
N GLU A 47 1.74 4.00 13.70
CA GLU A 47 2.74 4.60 12.81
C GLU A 47 2.52 6.11 12.66
N PHE A 48 1.27 6.57 12.56
CA PHE A 48 0.93 7.98 12.32
C PHE A 48 0.40 8.72 13.56
N HIS A 49 0.52 8.09 14.74
CA HIS A 49 0.20 8.69 16.05
C HIS A 49 -1.24 9.23 16.12
N LEU A 50 -2.19 8.46 15.61
CA LEU A 50 -3.59 8.86 15.47
C LEU A 50 -4.37 8.65 16.77
N ASN A 51 -5.22 9.61 17.11
CA ASN A 51 -6.16 9.47 18.22
C ASN A 51 -7.44 8.72 17.79
N ASP A 52 -8.30 8.36 18.75
CA ASP A 52 -9.54 7.62 18.50
C ASP A 52 -10.49 8.34 17.53
N ALA A 53 -10.63 9.66 17.65
CA ALA A 53 -11.51 10.44 16.79
C ALA A 53 -11.02 10.46 15.34
N GLN A 54 -9.70 10.58 15.13
CA GLN A 54 -9.08 10.50 13.81
C GLN A 54 -9.24 9.11 13.21
N MET A 55 -9.02 8.04 14.00
CA MET A 55 -9.19 6.67 13.54
C MET A 55 -10.63 6.38 13.13
N ALA A 56 -11.62 6.73 13.97
CA ALA A 56 -13.03 6.53 13.63
C ALA A 56 -13.44 7.27 12.34
N ALA A 57 -12.90 8.48 12.12
CA ALA A 57 -13.14 9.23 10.89
C ALA A 57 -12.48 8.59 9.66
N ILE A 58 -11.26 8.04 9.82
CA ILE A 58 -10.54 7.31 8.76
C ILE A 58 -11.24 6.00 8.42
N GLU A 59 -11.65 5.21 9.41
CA GLU A 59 -12.39 3.95 9.22
C GLU A 59 -13.68 4.19 8.44
N LYS A 60 -14.42 5.25 8.78
CA LYS A 60 -15.61 5.65 8.02
C LYS A 60 -15.27 5.98 6.55
N LEU A 61 -14.23 6.78 6.32
CA LEU A 61 -13.78 7.11 4.96
C LEU A 61 -13.35 5.86 4.18
N GLN A 62 -12.69 4.90 4.83
CA GLN A 62 -12.26 3.64 4.22
C GLN A 62 -13.47 2.76 3.89
N ALA A 63 -14.43 2.62 4.79
CA ALA A 63 -15.66 1.86 4.57
C ALA A 63 -16.50 2.43 3.42
N ASP A 64 -16.58 3.75 3.31
CA ASP A 64 -17.27 4.40 2.19
C ASP A 64 -16.51 4.24 0.88
N TYR A 65 -15.19 4.40 0.90
CA TYR A 65 -14.36 4.21 -0.29
C TYR A 65 -14.30 2.75 -0.75
N ALA A 66 -14.42 1.76 0.14
CA ALA A 66 -14.46 0.35 -0.23
C ALA A 66 -15.60 0.04 -1.23
N LYS A 67 -16.74 0.73 -1.09
CA LYS A 67 -17.88 0.63 -2.03
C LYS A 67 -17.52 1.24 -3.39
N GLU A 68 -16.81 2.36 -3.42
CA GLU A 68 -16.36 2.99 -4.68
C GLU A 68 -15.27 2.16 -5.37
N CYS A 69 -14.34 1.62 -4.59
CA CYS A 69 -13.25 0.75 -5.04
C CYS A 69 -13.80 -0.48 -5.77
N SER A 70 -14.85 -1.12 -5.25
CA SER A 70 -15.46 -2.27 -5.92
C SER A 70 -16.06 -1.90 -7.29
N VAL A 71 -16.64 -0.71 -7.44
CA VAL A 71 -17.14 -0.23 -8.74
C VAL A 71 -16.01 -0.05 -9.75
N HIS A 72 -14.89 0.56 -9.34
CA HIS A 72 -13.71 0.70 -10.22
C HIS A 72 -13.14 -0.67 -10.62
N CYS A 73 -13.02 -1.60 -9.66
CA CYS A 73 -12.58 -2.96 -9.93
C CYS A 73 -13.50 -3.67 -10.94
N HIS A 74 -14.81 -3.55 -10.78
CA HIS A 74 -15.77 -4.18 -11.69
C HIS A 74 -15.61 -3.65 -13.13
N ARG A 75 -15.53 -2.32 -13.30
CA ARG A 75 -15.34 -1.70 -14.63
C ARG A 75 -14.04 -2.11 -15.31
N ILE A 76 -12.96 -2.26 -14.53
CA ILE A 76 -11.68 -2.74 -15.05
C ILE A 76 -11.82 -4.20 -15.52
N MET A 77 -12.49 -5.05 -14.73
CA MET A 77 -12.72 -6.45 -15.10
C MET A 77 -13.56 -6.57 -16.36
N GLU A 78 -14.67 -5.82 -16.46
CA GLU A 78 -15.51 -5.79 -17.67
C GLU A 78 -14.70 -5.39 -18.93
N ALA A 79 -13.88 -4.34 -18.83
CA ALA A 79 -13.04 -3.89 -19.93
C ALA A 79 -11.99 -4.93 -20.33
N LYS A 80 -11.42 -5.66 -19.35
CA LYS A 80 -10.45 -6.73 -19.61
C LYS A 80 -11.09 -7.96 -20.23
N GLU A 81 -12.26 -8.36 -19.76
CA GLU A 81 -13.04 -9.45 -20.35
C GLU A 81 -13.40 -9.14 -21.82
N ALA A 82 -13.83 -7.91 -22.10
CA ALA A 82 -14.08 -7.46 -23.46
C ALA A 82 -12.81 -7.51 -24.34
N LEU A 83 -11.66 -7.07 -23.81
CA LEU A 83 -10.39 -7.17 -24.52
C LEU A 83 -9.99 -8.63 -24.81
N MET A 84 -10.09 -9.52 -23.82
CA MET A 84 -9.77 -10.94 -23.98
C MET A 84 -10.67 -11.61 -25.03
N ALA A 85 -11.96 -11.27 -25.04
CA ALA A 85 -12.88 -11.77 -26.06
C ALA A 85 -12.43 -11.34 -27.47
N LEU A 86 -12.05 -10.08 -27.66
CA LEU A 86 -11.56 -9.57 -28.94
C LEU A 86 -10.24 -10.20 -29.36
N GLU A 87 -9.35 -10.48 -28.41
CA GLU A 87 -8.07 -11.15 -28.68
C GLU A 87 -8.25 -12.62 -29.09
N SER A 88 -9.38 -13.24 -28.73
CA SER A 88 -9.74 -14.60 -29.16
C SER A 88 -10.37 -14.66 -30.57
N GLU A 89 -10.82 -13.53 -31.12
CA GLU A 89 -11.43 -13.46 -32.46
C GLU A 89 -10.39 -13.59 -33.57
N SER A 90 -10.64 -14.47 -34.54
CA SER A 90 -9.82 -14.57 -35.76
C SER A 90 -10.10 -13.39 -36.69
N ASN A 91 -9.05 -12.73 -37.19
CA ASN A 91 -9.12 -11.57 -38.11
C ASN A 91 -9.73 -10.28 -37.52
N ILE A 92 -9.57 -10.06 -36.20
CA ILE A 92 -9.96 -8.79 -35.57
C ILE A 92 -9.17 -7.60 -36.15
N PRO A 93 -9.82 -6.45 -36.47
CA PRO A 93 -9.11 -5.25 -36.90
C PRO A 93 -8.19 -4.71 -35.79
N VAL A 94 -6.94 -4.40 -36.12
CA VAL A 94 -5.94 -3.84 -35.17
C VAL A 94 -6.47 -2.58 -34.47
N ALA A 95 -7.24 -1.76 -35.18
CA ALA A 95 -7.88 -0.57 -34.61
C ALA A 95 -8.83 -0.92 -33.46
N ARG A 96 -9.62 -2.00 -33.58
CA ARG A 96 -10.58 -2.45 -32.56
C ARG A 96 -9.87 -2.96 -31.31
N LEU A 97 -8.78 -3.73 -31.48
CA LEU A 97 -7.91 -4.14 -30.36
C LEU A 97 -7.25 -2.94 -29.67
N THR A 98 -6.78 -1.96 -30.44
CA THR A 98 -6.15 -0.75 -29.91
C THR A 98 -7.13 0.06 -29.07
N THR A 99 -8.37 0.22 -29.53
CA THR A 99 -9.44 0.88 -28.76
C THR A 99 -9.72 0.15 -27.45
N ALA A 100 -9.87 -1.18 -27.46
CA ALA A 100 -10.13 -1.96 -26.25
C ALA A 100 -8.97 -1.87 -25.24
N ARG A 101 -7.72 -1.91 -25.70
CA ARG A 101 -6.54 -1.69 -24.83
C ARG A 101 -6.52 -0.29 -24.22
N THR A 102 -6.90 0.72 -25.01
CA THR A 102 -7.00 2.10 -24.53
C THR A 102 -8.08 2.24 -23.46
N GLU A 103 -9.22 1.55 -23.63
CA GLU A 103 -10.29 1.55 -22.63
C GLU A 103 -9.83 0.91 -21.31
N VAL A 104 -9.16 -0.25 -21.35
CA VAL A 104 -8.57 -0.86 -20.14
C VAL A 104 -7.62 0.12 -19.44
N ALA A 105 -6.70 0.73 -20.20
CA ALA A 105 -5.74 1.68 -19.64
C ALA A 105 -6.43 2.91 -19.01
N GLN A 106 -7.51 3.39 -19.62
CA GLN A 106 -8.32 4.48 -19.08
C GLN A 106 -9.00 4.09 -17.77
N ARG A 107 -9.64 2.91 -17.68
CA ARG A 107 -10.28 2.45 -16.43
C ARG A 107 -9.27 2.28 -15.30
N GLU A 108 -8.10 1.75 -15.60
CA GLU A 108 -7.03 1.63 -14.60
C GLU A 108 -6.53 3.00 -14.13
N ALA A 109 -6.45 3.99 -15.02
CA ALA A 109 -6.10 5.36 -14.66
C ALA A 109 -7.18 6.00 -13.76
N GLU A 110 -8.46 5.87 -14.12
CA GLU A 110 -9.60 6.35 -13.32
C GLU A 110 -9.56 5.78 -11.89
N CYS A 111 -9.29 4.47 -11.76
CA CYS A 111 -9.12 3.81 -10.47
C CYS A 111 -7.94 4.39 -9.67
N ARG A 112 -6.75 4.51 -10.26
CA ARG A 112 -5.57 5.09 -9.59
C ARG A 112 -5.85 6.53 -9.12
N ASP A 113 -6.53 7.32 -9.95
CA ASP A 113 -6.92 8.69 -9.60
C ASP A 113 -7.87 8.73 -8.40
N ALA A 114 -8.86 7.84 -8.35
CA ALA A 114 -9.75 7.68 -7.22
C ALA A 114 -9.00 7.28 -5.94
N ILE A 115 -8.07 6.32 -6.03
CA ILE A 115 -7.23 5.90 -4.88
C ILE A 115 -6.40 7.08 -4.39
N ARG A 116 -5.74 7.82 -5.29
CA ARG A 116 -4.98 9.03 -4.92
C ARG A 116 -5.86 10.06 -4.22
N GLY A 117 -7.09 10.25 -4.69
CA GLY A 117 -8.09 11.12 -4.06
C GLY A 117 -8.43 10.65 -2.64
N HIS A 118 -8.71 9.36 -2.46
CA HIS A 118 -8.98 8.77 -1.15
C HIS A 118 -7.81 8.94 -0.17
N LEU A 119 -6.58 8.62 -0.60
CA LEU A 119 -5.38 8.77 0.23
C LEU A 119 -5.18 10.22 0.70
N ARG A 120 -5.46 11.21 -0.15
CA ARG A 120 -5.40 12.63 0.24
C ARG A 120 -6.46 12.99 1.28
N LYS A 121 -7.67 12.42 1.20
CA LYS A 121 -8.72 12.62 2.22
C LYS A 121 -8.30 12.02 3.58
N VAL A 122 -7.71 10.82 3.56
CA VAL A 122 -7.16 10.19 4.78
C VAL A 122 -6.04 11.04 5.37
N ALA A 123 -5.09 11.48 4.55
CA ALA A 123 -3.97 12.33 4.98
C ALA A 123 -4.44 13.66 5.60
N ALA A 124 -5.56 14.20 5.15
CA ALA A 124 -6.14 15.44 5.70
C ALA A 124 -6.69 15.27 7.13
N LEU A 125 -6.96 14.04 7.57
CA LEU A 125 -7.36 13.74 8.96
C LEU A 125 -6.16 13.54 9.89
N MET A 126 -4.96 13.42 9.34
CA MET A 126 -3.73 13.19 10.11
C MET A 126 -3.07 14.51 10.53
N PRO A 127 -2.17 14.51 11.54
CA PRO A 127 -1.28 15.64 11.77
C PRO A 127 -0.54 16.03 10.48
N PRO A 128 -0.33 17.32 10.16
CA PRO A 128 0.18 17.74 8.84
C PRO A 128 1.50 17.10 8.41
N ALA A 129 2.43 16.86 9.35
CA ALA A 129 3.68 16.17 9.07
C ALA A 129 3.48 14.68 8.75
N GLU A 130 2.58 14.04 9.49
CA GLU A 130 2.23 12.62 9.34
C GLU A 130 1.47 12.37 8.04
N GLY A 131 0.51 13.23 7.69
CA GLY A 131 -0.21 13.16 6.41
C GLY A 131 0.72 13.28 5.20
N ARG A 132 1.75 14.14 5.26
CA ARG A 132 2.78 14.21 4.21
C ARG A 132 3.61 12.93 4.14
N ARG A 133 4.00 12.36 5.28
CA ARG A 133 4.76 11.10 5.33
C ARG A 133 3.93 9.94 4.78
N TYR A 134 2.64 9.86 5.13
CA TYR A 134 1.69 8.88 4.64
C TYR A 134 1.57 8.92 3.11
N LEU A 135 1.39 10.11 2.53
CA LEU A 135 1.29 10.27 1.08
C LEU A 135 2.60 9.92 0.37
N ALA A 136 3.75 10.33 0.91
CA ALA A 136 5.06 9.98 0.35
C ALA A 136 5.30 8.46 0.35
N MET A 137 4.72 7.73 1.32
CA MET A 137 4.84 6.28 1.41
C MET A 137 3.89 5.54 0.45
N LEU A 138 2.66 6.02 0.27
CA LEU A 138 1.62 5.25 -0.42
C LEU A 138 1.40 5.65 -1.88
N LEU A 139 1.56 6.92 -2.25
CA LEU A 139 1.35 7.35 -3.64
C LEU A 139 2.24 6.58 -4.65
N PRO A 140 3.55 6.34 -4.38
CA PRO A 140 4.37 5.54 -5.28
C PRO A 140 3.85 4.11 -5.47
N LYS A 141 3.21 3.53 -4.44
CA LYS A 141 2.63 2.18 -4.53
C LYS A 141 1.38 2.16 -5.41
N VAL A 142 0.58 3.22 -5.38
CA VAL A 142 -0.59 3.37 -6.26
C VAL A 142 -0.16 3.51 -7.71
N ASP A 143 0.89 4.29 -7.97
CA ASP A 143 1.41 4.48 -9.31
C ASP A 143 2.03 3.19 -9.88
N ALA A 144 2.63 2.37 -9.02
CA ALA A 144 3.16 1.06 -9.39
C ALA A 144 2.09 -0.05 -9.45
N PHE A 145 0.87 0.20 -9.00
CA PHE A 145 -0.17 -0.82 -8.91
C PHE A 145 -0.65 -1.25 -10.30
N ARG A 146 -0.54 -2.54 -10.57
CA ARG A 146 -1.00 -3.17 -11.80
C ARG A 146 -2.24 -4.00 -11.50
N HIS A 147 -3.30 -3.79 -12.25
CA HIS A 147 -4.56 -4.51 -12.06
C HIS A 147 -4.53 -5.90 -12.72
N GLU A 148 -3.42 -6.64 -12.59
CA GLU A 148 -3.17 -7.93 -13.28
C GLU A 148 -4.00 -9.10 -12.72
N GLY A 149 -5.02 -8.82 -11.88
CA GLY A 149 -5.81 -9.82 -11.16
C GLY A 149 -5.26 -10.09 -9.76
N ALA A 150 -5.96 -10.88 -8.96
CA ALA A 150 -5.46 -11.28 -7.65
C ALA A 150 -4.18 -12.12 -7.87
N PRO A 151 -3.01 -11.73 -7.33
CA PRO A 151 -1.74 -12.47 -7.52
C PRO A 151 -1.83 -13.95 -7.09
N ASN A 152 -2.82 -14.25 -6.26
CA ASN A 152 -3.07 -15.56 -5.68
C ASN A 152 -4.06 -16.40 -6.50
N LEU A 153 -4.79 -15.80 -7.44
CA LEU A 153 -5.55 -16.51 -8.46
C LEU A 153 -4.66 -16.60 -9.70
N ARG A 154 -3.73 -17.56 -9.68
CA ARG A 154 -3.14 -18.06 -10.92
C ARG A 154 -4.25 -18.78 -11.69
N LEU A 155 -4.93 -18.05 -12.56
CA LEU A 155 -5.64 -18.66 -13.67
C LEU A 155 -4.57 -18.98 -14.70
N ASP A 156 -3.94 -20.15 -14.53
CA ASP A 156 -3.17 -20.75 -15.61
C ASP A 156 -4.16 -21.08 -16.76
N PRO A 157 -3.74 -20.91 -18.03
CA PRO A 157 -4.60 -21.13 -19.20
C PRO A 157 -5.05 -22.59 -19.36
#